data_AF-W2H5N4-F1
#
_entry.id   AF-W2H5N4-F1
#
_cell.length_a   1.000
_cell.length_b   1.000
_cell.length_c   1.000
_cell.angle_alpha   90.00
_cell.angle_beta   90.00
_cell.angle_gamma   90.00
#
_symmetry.space_group_name_H-M   'P 1'
#
loop_
_entity.id
_entity.type
_entity.pdbx_description
1 polymer ?
#
loop_
_entity_poly.entity_id
_entity_poly.type
_entity_poly.pdbx_seq_one_letter_code
_entity_poly.pdbx_strand_id
1 'polypeptide(L)'
;DIFSTRTTADLLQHRIANTESLVTLKLDSKRNYLLKVQLIFSLVSINISVGTLISGVFGMNLSSGLADASGWFWGVVIFTVALFITTTYAGIVFFKQKGVMLK
;
A
#
# COMPACT_ATOMS: atom_id res chain seq x y z
N ASP A 1 -17.96 -14.79 53.03
CA ASP A 1 -18.16 -14.82 51.56
C ASP A 1 -18.31 -13.49 50.82
N ILE A 2 -18.39 -12.33 51.49
CA ILE A 2 -18.45 -11.04 50.78
C ILE A 2 -17.09 -10.62 50.18
N PHE A 3 -15.98 -10.87 50.88
CA PHE A 3 -14.64 -10.51 50.40
C PHE A 3 -14.22 -11.32 49.17
N SER A 4 -14.49 -12.63 49.15
CA SER A 4 -14.22 -13.48 47.98
C SER A 4 -15.03 -13.05 46.75
N THR A 5 -16.29 -12.66 46.95
CA THR A 5 -17.16 -12.15 45.88
C THR A 5 -16.66 -10.83 45.30
N ARG A 6 -16.08 -9.94 46.12
CA ARG A 6 -15.46 -8.71 45.63
C ARG A 6 -14.17 -8.98 44.85
N THR A 7 -13.32 -9.86 45.35
CA THR A 7 -12.09 -10.25 44.61
C THR A 7 -12.41 -10.91 43.27
N THR A 8 -13.44 -11.76 43.20
CA THR A 8 -13.85 -12.35 41.92
C THR A 8 -14.46 -11.31 40.98
N ALA A 9 -15.23 -10.35 41.49
CA ALA A 9 -15.73 -9.23 40.69
C ALA A 9 -14.58 -8.37 40.12
N ASP A 10 -13.58 -8.04 40.94
CA ASP A 10 -12.39 -7.27 40.50
C ASP A 10 -11.59 -8.04 39.44
N LEU A 11 -11.42 -9.36 39.61
CA LEU A 11 -10.75 -10.22 38.62
C LEU A 11 -11.51 -10.31 37.30
N LEU A 12 -12.85 -10.38 37.35
CA LEU A 12 -13.69 -10.39 36.15
C LEU A 12 -13.63 -9.05 35.42
N GLN A 13 -13.68 -7.94 36.15
CA GLN A 13 -13.52 -6.61 35.57
C GLN A 13 -12.15 -6.45 34.89
N HIS A 14 -11.06 -6.90 35.54
CA HIS A 14 -9.73 -6.90 34.95
C HIS A 14 -9.66 -7.75 33.66
N ARG A 15 -10.30 -8.93 33.65
CA ARG A 15 -10.36 -9.78 32.45
C ARG A 15 -11.14 -9.13 31.31
N ILE A 16 -12.23 -8.45 31.62
CA ILE A 16 -13.04 -7.72 30.64
C ILE A 16 -12.23 -6.56 30.05
N ALA A 17 -11.63 -5.72 30.89
CA ALA A 17 -10.82 -4.58 30.43
C ALA A 17 -9.60 -5.03 29.59
N ASN A 18 -8.95 -6.12 30.00
CA ASN A 18 -7.84 -6.69 29.22
C ASN A 18 -8.32 -7.19 27.84
N THR A 19 -9.49 -7.85 27.79
CA THR A 19 -10.07 -8.34 26.53
C THR A 19 -10.50 -7.18 25.63
N GLU A 20 -11.11 -6.13 26.18
CA GLU A 20 -11.49 -4.92 25.46
C GLU A 20 -10.27 -4.26 24.81
N SER A 21 -9.17 -4.13 25.56
CA SER A 21 -7.91 -3.62 25.03
C SER A 21 -7.38 -4.51 23.89
N LEU A 22 -7.44 -5.84 24.03
CA LEU A 22 -7.00 -6.76 22.98
C LEU A 22 -7.85 -6.65 21.71
N VAL A 23 -9.18 -6.54 21.84
CA VAL A 23 -10.09 -6.37 20.70
C VAL A 23 -9.83 -5.03 20.01
N THR A 24 -9.62 -3.96 20.78
CA THR A 24 -9.32 -2.62 20.27
C THR A 24 -8.02 -2.63 19.46
N LEU A 25 -6.95 -3.21 20.01
CA LEU A 25 -5.68 -3.37 19.31
C LEU A 25 -5.84 -4.19 18.02
N LYS A 26 -6.69 -5.23 18.03
CA LYS A 26 -6.94 -6.04 16.84
C LYS A 26 -7.72 -5.27 15.78
N LEU A 27 -8.70 -4.46 16.17
CA LEU A 27 -9.45 -3.60 15.26
C LEU A 27 -8.55 -2.55 14.62
N ASP A 28 -7.68 -1.90 15.41
CA ASP A 28 -6.71 -0.94 14.92
C ASP A 28 -5.71 -1.59 13.96
N SER A 29 -5.26 -2.80 14.26
CA SER A 29 -4.42 -3.60 13.36
C SER A 29 -5.12 -3.89 12.03
N LYS A 30 -6.41 -4.24 12.04
CA LYS A 30 -7.20 -4.46 10.82
C LYS A 30 -7.34 -3.17 10.00
N ARG A 31 -7.63 -2.04 10.65
CA ARG A 31 -7.69 -0.74 9.97
C ARG A 31 -6.35 -0.38 9.33
N ASN A 32 -5.26 -0.56 10.07
CA ASN A 32 -3.90 -0.31 9.56
C ASN A 32 -3.52 -1.25 8.41
N TYR A 33 -3.97 -2.50 8.44
CA TYR A 33 -3.79 -3.44 7.32
C TYR A 33 -4.53 -2.96 6.07
N LEU A 34 -5.80 -2.55 6.19
CA LEU A 34 -6.57 -2.06 5.05
C LEU A 34 -5.98 -0.79 4.45
N LEU A 35 -5.52 0.15 5.29
CA LEU A 35 -4.84 1.36 4.82
C LEU A 35 -3.55 1.02 4.06
N LYS A 36 -2.77 0.04 4.56
CA LYS A 36 -1.59 -0.47 3.85
C LYS A 36 -1.96 -1.04 2.48
N VAL A 37 -3.02 -1.85 2.39
CA VAL A 37 -3.48 -2.42 1.10
C VAL A 37 -3.92 -1.31 0.13
N GLN A 38 -4.68 -0.33 0.62
CA GLN A 38 -5.14 0.79 -0.21
C GLN A 38 -3.98 1.62 -0.76
N LEU A 39 -2.91 1.83 0.02
CA LEU A 39 -1.72 2.53 -0.44
C LEU A 39 -1.02 1.78 -1.59
N ILE A 40 -0.94 0.45 -1.54
CA ILE A 40 -0.39 -0.35 -2.67
C ILE A 40 -1.23 -0.13 -3.92
N PHE A 41 -2.55 -0.25 -3.78
CA PHE A 41 -3.46 -0.12 -4.92
C PHE A 41 -3.39 1.28 -5.54
N SER A 42 -3.30 2.32 -4.69
CA SER A 42 -3.09 3.70 -5.13
C SER A 42 -1.76 3.86 -5.87
N LEU A 43 -0.68 3.27 -5.37
CA LEU A 43 0.63 3.29 -6.04
C LEU A 43 0.56 2.61 -7.43
N VAL A 44 -0.08 1.46 -7.54
CA VAL A 44 -0.31 0.78 -8.83
C VAL A 44 -1.14 1.65 -9.77
N SER A 45 -2.23 2.25 -9.28
CA SER A 45 -3.09 3.13 -10.07
C SER A 45 -2.33 4.33 -10.63
N ILE A 46 -1.48 4.97 -9.83
CA ILE A 46 -0.67 6.12 -10.27
C ILE A 46 0.28 5.71 -11.41
N ASN A 47 0.94 4.54 -11.29
CA ASN A 47 1.81 4.04 -12.35
C ASN A 47 1.04 3.83 -13.67
N ILE A 48 -0.15 3.21 -13.59
CA ILE A 48 -1.02 3.02 -14.76
C ILE A 48 -1.43 4.38 -15.35
N SER A 49 -1.84 5.35 -14.52
CA SER A 49 -2.20 6.69 -14.98
C SER A 49 -1.07 7.40 -15.72
N VAL A 50 0.17 7.29 -15.24
CA VAL A 50 1.35 7.85 -15.91
C VAL A 50 1.61 7.17 -17.26
N GLY A 51 1.52 5.83 -17.32
CA GLY A 51 1.66 5.07 -18.56
C GLY A 51 0.58 5.43 -19.58
N THR A 52 -0.67 5.57 -19.15
CA THR A 52 -1.80 6.01 -19.97
C THR A 52 -1.61 7.45 -20.46
N LEU A 53 -1.10 8.36 -19.63
CA LEU A 53 -0.79 9.74 -20.02
C LEU A 53 0.24 9.79 -21.15
N ILE A 54 1.33 9.02 -21.00
CA ILE A 54 2.38 8.91 -22.02
C ILE A 54 1.79 8.30 -23.30
N SER A 55 1.08 7.18 -23.18
CA SER A 55 0.41 6.55 -24.33
C SER A 55 -0.59 7.49 -25.01
N GLY A 56 -1.27 8.36 -24.27
CA GLY A 56 -2.17 9.37 -24.81
C GLY A 56 -1.41 10.44 -25.58
N VAL A 57 -0.36 11.03 -24.98
CA VAL A 57 0.46 12.07 -25.62
C VAL A 57 1.09 11.59 -26.93
N PHE A 58 1.56 10.33 -26.98
CA PHE A 58 2.16 9.76 -28.20
C PHE A 58 1.16 9.08 -29.14
N GLY A 59 -0.01 8.66 -28.66
CA GLY A 59 -1.04 7.99 -29.45
C GLY A 59 -2.08 8.92 -30.08
N MET A 60 -2.14 10.19 -29.63
CA MET A 60 -2.93 11.22 -30.29
C MET A 60 -2.32 11.56 -31.66
N ASN A 61 -3.17 11.80 -32.67
CA ASN A 61 -2.80 12.03 -34.08
C ASN A 61 -2.12 13.40 -34.28
N LEU A 62 -1.03 13.65 -33.55
CA LEU A 62 -0.18 14.80 -33.69
C LEU A 62 0.95 14.42 -34.65
N SER A 63 0.92 14.99 -35.85
CA SER A 63 2.09 15.10 -36.71
C SER A 63 3.11 16.03 -36.04
N SER A 64 3.70 15.54 -34.95
CA SER A 64 4.81 16.19 -34.26
C SER A 64 6.07 15.55 -34.81
N GLY A 65 6.99 16.35 -35.35
CA GLY A 65 8.35 15.92 -35.71
C GLY A 65 9.17 15.33 -34.54
N LEU A 66 8.56 15.09 -33.38
CA LEU A 66 9.04 14.20 -32.32
C LEU A 66 9.05 12.71 -32.73
N ALA A 67 8.18 12.29 -33.64
CA ALA A 67 8.25 10.95 -34.23
C ALA A 67 9.45 10.80 -35.18
N ASP A 68 9.83 11.89 -35.86
CA ASP A 68 10.97 11.96 -36.79
C ASP A 68 12.32 12.05 -36.06
N ALA A 69 12.34 12.47 -34.79
CA ALA A 69 13.53 12.44 -33.95
C ALA A 69 13.82 11.00 -33.50
N SER A 70 14.49 10.25 -34.39
CA SER A 70 14.88 8.85 -34.27
C SER A 70 15.41 8.49 -32.88
N GLY A 71 14.51 8.01 -32.01
CA GLY A 71 14.84 7.48 -30.68
C GLY A 71 14.09 8.09 -29.48
N TRP A 72 13.43 9.25 -29.63
CA TRP A 72 12.71 9.87 -28.50
C TRP A 72 11.55 9.01 -27.99
N PHE A 73 10.77 8.43 -28.91
CA PHE A 73 9.68 7.52 -28.58
C PHE A 73 10.18 6.30 -27.78
N TRP A 74 11.24 5.66 -28.27
CA TRP A 74 11.85 4.50 -27.61
C TRP A 74 12.46 4.87 -26.25
N GLY A 75 13.08 6.04 -26.12
CA GLY A 75 13.62 6.54 -24.86
C GLY A 75 12.54 6.74 -23.80
N VAL A 76 11.40 7.34 -24.19
CA VAL A 76 10.27 7.52 -23.27
C VAL A 76 9.64 6.18 -22.90
N VAL A 77 9.44 5.26 -23.85
CA VAL A 77 8.92 3.91 -23.56
C VAL A 77 9.83 3.16 -22.59
N ILE A 78 11.15 3.13 -22.84
CA ILE A 78 12.12 2.50 -21.94
C ILE A 78 12.10 3.15 -20.56
N PHE A 79 12.07 4.49 -20.49
CA PHE A 79 11.99 5.22 -19.23
C PHE A 79 10.72 4.89 -18.45
N THR A 80 9.59 4.75 -19.14
CA THR A 80 8.30 4.42 -18.51
C THR A 80 8.30 3.00 -17.96
N VAL A 81 8.83 2.03 -18.72
CA VAL A 81 8.99 0.64 -18.29
C VAL A 81 9.98 0.55 -17.11
N ALA A 82 11.09 1.29 -17.17
CA ALA A 82 12.05 1.36 -16.07
C ALA A 82 11.44 1.97 -14.80
N LEU A 83 10.62 3.02 -14.93
CA LEU A 83 9.86 3.58 -13.81
C LEU A 83 8.89 2.56 -13.22
N PHE A 84 8.17 1.80 -14.05
CA PHE A 84 7.29 0.72 -13.58
C PHE A 84 8.04 -0.36 -12.81
N ILE A 85 9.20 -0.80 -13.32
CA ILE A 85 10.02 -1.82 -12.67
C ILE A 85 10.57 -1.27 -11.34
N THR A 86 11.06 -0.04 -11.32
CA THR A 86 11.60 0.58 -10.11
C THR A 86 10.54 0.87 -9.06
N THR A 87 9.35 1.32 -9.43
CA THR A 87 8.24 1.54 -8.48
C THR A 87 7.69 0.23 -7.94
N THR A 88 7.59 -0.81 -8.78
CA THR A 88 7.19 -2.16 -8.35
C THR A 88 8.25 -2.76 -7.41
N TYR A 89 9.54 -2.62 -7.74
CA TYR A 89 10.63 -3.08 -6.89
C TYR A 89 10.69 -2.29 -5.57
N ALA A 90 10.56 -0.97 -5.61
CA ALA A 90 10.48 -0.12 -4.42
C ALA A 90 9.28 -0.48 -3.55
N GLY A 91 8.13 -0.81 -4.16
CA GLY A 91 6.98 -1.37 -3.48
C GLY A 91 7.35 -2.68 -2.77
N ILE A 92 7.92 -3.65 -3.47
CA ILE A 92 8.32 -4.94 -2.89
C ILE A 92 9.36 -4.76 -1.77
N VAL A 93 10.35 -3.87 -1.95
CA VAL A 93 11.37 -3.57 -0.94
C VAL A 93 10.77 -2.87 0.27
N PHE A 94 9.85 -1.92 0.09
CA PHE A 94 9.10 -1.31 1.18
C PHE A 94 8.27 -2.33 1.96
N PHE A 95 7.71 -3.33 1.26
CA PHE A 95 7.03 -4.47 1.87
C PHE A 95 7.97 -5.39 2.64
N LYS A 96 9.18 -5.64 2.12
CA LYS A 96 10.23 -6.40 2.82
C LYS A 96 10.79 -5.64 4.02
N GLN A 97 11.02 -4.33 3.91
CA GLN A 97 11.55 -3.49 5.00
C GLN A 97 10.54 -3.28 6.12
N LYS A 98 9.23 -3.24 5.82
CA LYS A 98 8.17 -3.22 6.84
C LYS A 98 7.84 -4.60 7.45
N GLY A 99 8.67 -5.61 7.23
CA GLY A 99 8.73 -6.80 8.09
C GLY A 99 7.42 -7.58 8.24
N VAL A 100 6.68 -7.82 7.16
CA VAL A 100 5.51 -8.75 7.20
C VAL A 100 5.90 -10.14 6.70
N MET A 101 7.11 -10.58 7.01
CA MET A 101 7.41 -12.00 7.21
C MET A 101 7.68 -12.17 8.70
N LEU A 102 6.60 -12.28 9.48
CA LEU A 102 6.67 -13.11 10.66
C LEU A 102 6.93 -14.53 10.14
N LYS A 103 8.13 -15.05 10.45
CA LYS A 103 8.32 -16.50 10.54
C LYS A 103 7.38 -17.04 11.63
#